data_AF-A0A7C3HT81-F1
#
_entry.id   AF-A0A7C3HT81-F1
#
_cell.length_a   1.000
_cell.length_b   1.000
_cell.length_c   1.000
_cell.angle_alpha   90.00
_cell.angle_beta   90.00
_cell.angle_gamma   90.00
#
_symmetry.space_group_name_H-M   'P 1'
#
loop_
_entity.id
_entity.type
_entity.pdbx_description
1 polymer ?
#
loop_
_entity_poly.entity_id
_entity_poly.type
_entity_poly.pdbx_seq_one_letter_code
_entity_poly.pdbx_strand_id
1 'polypeptide(L)'
;MLTVVCPSCQANLRVRPELAGRAGKCPKCGAIVHVPALEPEAEAERRVENGRSDGDSDAGNEFPDIEPTDRLVRDYHYLVVDRKGLVATWENNGQGWMIRSGTTFVRAVRNADKLPGQGDFKLVELQLTKTEEGSHRLKGLAVYQLAPRYALTRIERGEDAILQAVRGPAPLSKEQKTAVFAYIREKFMRPIWEDHAALVDYLTNLDYHSPGISLHTHPFVT
;
A
#
# COMPACT_ATOMS: atom_id res chain seq x y z
N MET A 1 4.49 25.61 23.24
CA MET A 1 4.06 24.88 24.46
C MET A 1 3.60 23.51 24.01
N LEU A 2 4.15 22.43 24.57
CA LEU A 2 3.88 21.06 24.12
C LEU A 2 2.74 20.47 24.97
N THR A 3 1.77 19.80 24.34
CA THR A 3 0.70 19.10 25.06
C THR A 3 0.99 17.61 25.04
N VAL A 4 1.12 17.00 26.22
CA VAL A 4 1.42 15.57 26.40
C VAL A 4 0.29 14.94 27.20
N VAL A 5 -0.21 13.79 26.75
CA VAL A 5 -1.25 13.04 27.47
C VAL A 5 -0.58 12.08 28.45
N CYS A 6 -1.00 12.11 29.71
CA CYS A 6 -0.51 11.14 30.70
C CYS A 6 -1.08 9.74 30.40
N PRO A 7 -0.25 8.69 30.28
CA PRO A 7 -0.75 7.34 29.97
C PRO A 7 -1.56 6.70 31.10
N SER A 8 -1.41 7.18 32.34
CA SER A 8 -2.08 6.59 33.52
C SER A 8 -3.45 7.21 33.82
N CYS A 9 -3.60 8.54 33.68
CA CYS A 9 -4.85 9.24 33.99
C CYS A 9 -5.48 9.97 32.80
N GLN A 10 -4.86 9.87 31.61
CA GLN A 10 -5.29 10.52 30.37
C GLN A 10 -5.45 12.04 30.47
N ALA A 11 -4.83 12.68 31.47
CA ALA A 11 -4.86 14.12 31.62
C ALA A 11 -3.94 14.80 30.60
N ASN A 12 -4.43 15.87 29.98
CA ASN A 12 -3.65 16.74 29.10
C ASN A 12 -2.70 17.62 29.93
N LEU A 13 -1.40 17.37 29.82
CA LEU A 13 -0.34 18.13 30.50
C LEU A 13 0.26 19.14 29.52
N ARG A 14 0.28 20.41 29.91
CA ARG A 14 0.99 21.45 29.17
C ARG A 14 2.42 21.54 29.68
N VAL A 15 3.36 21.10 28.87
CA VAL A 15 4.78 21.03 29.23
C VAL A 15 5.56 22.04 28.38
N ARG A 16 6.60 22.64 28.99
CA ARG A 16 7.53 23.48 28.25
C ARG A 16 8.38 22.61 27.31
N PRO A 17 8.66 23.06 26.08
CA PRO A 17 9.46 22.28 25.11
C PRO A 17 10.87 21.98 25.62
N GLU A 18 11.42 22.76 26.55
CA GLU A 18 12.70 22.52 27.22
C GLU A 18 12.74 21.21 28.03
N LEU A 19 11.58 20.65 28.37
CA LEU A 19 11.46 19.36 29.06
C LEU A 19 11.19 18.20 28.08
N ALA A 20 11.22 18.46 26.78
CA ALA A 20 11.14 17.40 25.77
C ALA A 20 12.32 16.43 25.91
N GLY A 21 12.03 15.12 25.90
CA GLY A 21 13.00 14.06 26.14
C GLY A 21 13.27 13.74 27.61
N ARG A 22 12.68 14.46 28.59
CA ARG A 22 12.83 14.15 30.03
C ARG A 22 11.58 13.49 30.61
N ALA A 23 11.79 12.62 31.59
CA ALA A 23 10.71 12.01 32.37
C ALA A 23 10.27 12.96 33.50
N GLY A 24 8.97 13.28 33.57
CA GLY A 24 8.39 14.13 34.61
C GLY A 24 7.25 13.44 35.34
N LYS A 25 6.95 13.83 36.58
CA LYS A 25 5.77 13.29 37.30
C LYS A 25 4.51 14.02 36.88
N CYS A 26 3.43 13.29 36.66
CA CYS A 26 2.11 13.85 36.40
C CYS A 26 1.59 14.54 37.68
N PRO A 27 1.17 15.82 37.62
CA PRO A 27 0.61 16.51 38.78
C PRO A 27 -0.77 15.98 39.21
N LYS A 28 -1.48 15.22 38.36
CA LYS A 28 -2.81 14.66 38.68
C LYS A 28 -2.76 13.28 39.33
N CYS A 29 -1.84 12.41 38.93
CA CYS A 29 -1.78 11.03 39.44
C CYS A 29 -0.41 10.62 39.98
N GLY A 30 0.61 11.47 39.88
CA GLY A 30 1.98 11.17 40.33
C GLY A 30 2.77 10.22 39.43
N ALA A 31 2.14 9.61 38.41
CA ALA A 31 2.79 8.69 37.48
C ALA A 31 3.90 9.37 36.66
N ILE A 32 4.95 8.63 36.33
CA ILE A 32 6.07 9.13 35.51
C ILE A 32 5.62 9.16 34.04
N VAL A 33 5.69 10.35 33.42
CA VAL A 33 5.32 10.63 32.03
C VAL A 33 6.58 10.98 31.26
N HIS A 34 6.86 10.23 30.19
CA HIS A 34 7.95 10.53 29.27
C HIS A 34 7.47 11.51 28.21
N VAL A 35 8.11 12.67 28.14
CA VAL A 35 7.81 13.67 27.11
C VAL A 35 8.61 13.31 25.86
N PRO A 36 7.97 13.08 24.70
CA PRO A 36 8.70 12.77 23.47
C PRO A 36 9.63 13.93 23.10
N ALA A 37 10.89 13.63 22.78
CA ALA A 37 11.82 14.61 22.24
C ALA A 37 11.34 15.02 20.84
N LEU A 38 11.23 16.32 20.57
CA LEU A 38 11.08 16.78 19.20
C LEU A 38 12.44 16.65 18.52
N GLU A 39 12.53 15.76 17.53
CA GLU A 39 13.67 15.74 16.62
C GLU A 39 13.58 16.96 15.69
N PRO A 40 14.62 17.82 15.62
CA PRO A 40 14.70 18.87 14.61
C PRO A 40 15.09 18.25 13.26
N GLU A 41 14.27 18.49 12.25
CA GLU A 41 14.56 18.13 10.86
C GLU A 41 15.81 18.87 10.33
N ALA A 42 16.86 18.08 10.13
CA ALA A 42 17.89 18.10 9.07
C ALA A 42 18.50 19.41 8.57
N GLU A 43 19.83 19.55 8.76
CA GLU A 43 20.72 20.04 7.69
C GLU A 43 22.19 19.57 7.86
N ALA A 44 22.71 18.98 6.77
CA ALA A 44 24.09 19.04 6.27
C ALA A 44 25.28 18.37 7.00
N GLU A 45 25.71 17.25 6.40
CA GLU A 45 27.04 17.00 5.83
C GLU A 45 28.32 16.81 6.70
N ARG A 46 29.01 15.67 6.38
CA ARG A 46 30.47 15.41 6.34
C ARG A 46 31.23 15.00 7.63
N ARG A 47 31.63 13.72 7.69
CA ARG A 47 33.02 13.17 7.59
C ARG A 47 33.14 11.86 8.39
N VAL A 48 33.46 10.76 7.69
CA VAL A 48 34.75 10.02 7.72
C VAL A 48 34.83 8.93 8.80
N GLU A 49 34.58 7.71 8.34
CA GLU A 49 35.50 6.56 8.35
C GLU A 49 36.00 5.92 9.66
N ASN A 50 35.87 4.59 9.66
CA ASN A 50 36.61 3.53 10.35
C ASN A 50 36.29 3.16 11.80
N GLY A 51 35.78 1.94 11.93
CA GLY A 51 35.89 1.08 13.10
C GLY A 51 35.56 -0.36 12.73
N ARG A 52 36.59 -1.14 12.35
CA ARG A 52 36.54 -2.61 12.22
C ARG A 52 36.43 -3.26 13.61
N SER A 53 35.60 -4.30 13.70
CA SER A 53 35.78 -5.51 14.54
C SER A 53 34.71 -6.50 14.07
N ASP A 54 35.05 -7.47 13.21
CA ASP A 54 35.52 -8.82 13.56
C ASP A 54 34.48 -9.66 14.33
N GLY A 55 33.96 -10.68 13.63
CA GLY A 55 33.52 -11.99 14.10
C GLY A 55 32.49 -12.08 15.23
N ASP A 56 31.32 -12.67 14.96
CA ASP A 56 31.14 -14.11 15.09
C ASP A 56 29.73 -14.50 14.60
N SER A 57 29.60 -15.75 14.18
CA SER A 57 28.46 -16.33 13.50
C SER A 57 27.44 -16.90 14.47
N ASP A 58 26.19 -16.97 13.98
CA ASP A 58 25.25 -18.05 14.24
C ASP A 58 24.59 -18.14 15.63
N ALA A 59 23.37 -17.61 15.71
CA ALA A 59 22.29 -18.26 16.44
C ALA A 59 20.96 -17.81 15.85
N GLY A 60 20.26 -18.75 15.23
CA GLY A 60 18.99 -18.58 14.56
C GLY A 60 17.97 -17.77 15.34
N ASN A 61 17.69 -16.58 14.80
CA ASN A 61 16.42 -15.92 14.99
C ASN A 61 15.64 -16.14 13.70
N GLU A 62 14.96 -17.28 13.63
CA GLU A 62 13.88 -17.55 12.69
C GLU A 62 12.69 -16.65 13.08
N PHE A 63 12.87 -15.36 12.87
CA PHE A 63 11.78 -14.41 12.79
C PHE A 63 11.29 -14.51 11.35
N PRO A 64 10.01 -14.80 11.09
CA PRO A 64 9.50 -14.57 9.75
C PRO A 64 9.76 -13.09 9.45
N ASP A 65 10.52 -12.82 8.39
CA ASP A 65 10.64 -11.51 7.77
C ASP A 65 9.24 -11.07 7.36
N ILE A 66 8.49 -10.51 8.31
CA ILE A 66 7.36 -9.65 8.01
C ILE A 66 8.00 -8.29 7.75
N GLU A 67 8.65 -8.18 6.59
CA GLU A 67 9.02 -6.88 6.04
C GLU A 67 7.72 -6.04 5.93
N PRO A 68 7.73 -4.77 6.36
CA PRO A 68 6.54 -3.93 6.23
C PRO A 68 6.15 -3.88 4.76
N THR A 69 4.95 -4.37 4.42
CA THR A 69 4.36 -4.36 3.07
C THR A 69 3.97 -2.94 2.62
N ASP A 70 4.88 -1.99 2.77
CA ASP A 70 4.78 -0.62 2.29
C ASP A 70 5.19 -0.52 0.82
N ARG A 71 5.36 -1.65 0.12
CA ARG A 71 5.78 -1.74 -1.28
C ARG A 71 4.92 -2.68 -2.09
N LEU A 72 4.71 -2.32 -3.35
CA LEU A 72 4.03 -3.16 -4.33
C LEU A 72 4.83 -4.43 -4.58
N VAL A 73 4.15 -5.58 -4.54
CA VAL A 73 4.75 -6.88 -4.81
C VAL A 73 5.09 -6.95 -6.29
N ARG A 74 6.36 -7.17 -6.58
CA ARG A 74 6.91 -7.05 -7.94
C ARG A 74 6.42 -8.13 -8.91
N ASP A 75 5.98 -9.28 -8.38
CA ASP A 75 5.39 -10.35 -9.19
C ASP A 75 3.90 -10.12 -9.50
N TYR A 76 3.27 -9.13 -8.84
CA TYR A 76 1.83 -8.86 -8.99
C TYR A 76 1.57 -7.75 -10.01
N HIS A 77 0.36 -7.76 -10.54
CA HIS A 77 -0.13 -6.66 -11.37
C HIS A 77 -1.19 -5.89 -10.57
N TYR A 78 -1.07 -4.56 -10.59
CA TYR A 78 -1.99 -3.70 -9.86
C TYR A 78 -2.83 -2.90 -10.83
N LEU A 79 -4.13 -2.81 -10.55
CA LEU A 79 -5.08 -2.03 -11.31
C LEU A 79 -5.78 -1.06 -10.38
N VAL A 80 -6.04 0.16 -10.85
CA VAL A 80 -6.97 1.07 -10.20
C VAL A 80 -8.20 1.20 -11.06
N VAL A 81 -9.36 0.89 -10.48
CA VAL A 81 -10.66 1.04 -11.11
C VAL A 81 -11.50 2.08 -10.37
N ASP A 82 -12.29 2.83 -11.11
CA ASP A 82 -13.35 3.70 -10.60
C ASP A 82 -14.70 3.19 -11.12
N ARG A 83 -15.80 3.88 -10.80
CA ARG A 83 -17.15 3.58 -11.32
C ARG A 83 -17.22 3.53 -12.85
N LYS A 84 -16.33 4.28 -13.53
CA LYS A 84 -16.27 4.35 -15.00
C LYS A 84 -15.42 3.24 -15.64
N GLY A 85 -14.72 2.44 -14.84
CA GLY A 85 -13.83 1.37 -15.31
C GLY A 85 -12.36 1.61 -14.96
N LEU A 86 -11.47 1.05 -15.77
CA LEU A 86 -10.02 1.05 -15.52
C LEU A 86 -9.41 2.46 -15.67
N VAL A 87 -8.71 2.91 -14.63
CA VAL A 87 -8.09 4.25 -14.51
C VAL A 87 -6.57 4.17 -14.59
N ALA A 88 -5.96 3.21 -13.90
CA ALA A 88 -4.50 3.06 -13.89
C ALA A 88 -4.10 1.59 -13.80
N THR A 89 -2.89 1.30 -14.25
CA THR A 89 -2.26 -0.02 -14.15
C THR A 89 -0.81 0.14 -13.71
N TRP A 90 -0.27 -0.87 -13.04
CA TRP A 90 1.14 -0.95 -12.72
C TRP A 90 1.62 -2.38 -12.88
N GLU A 91 2.84 -2.50 -13.39
CA GLU A 91 3.58 -3.75 -13.54
C GLU A 91 5.07 -3.48 -13.33
N ASN A 92 5.82 -4.50 -12.92
CA ASN A 92 7.25 -4.38 -12.70
C ASN A 92 8.06 -4.48 -14.01
N ASN A 93 7.85 -3.52 -14.91
CA ASN A 93 8.55 -3.42 -16.21
C ASN A 93 9.40 -2.13 -16.34
N GLY A 94 9.55 -1.37 -15.25
CA GLY A 94 10.25 -0.08 -15.22
C GLY A 94 9.46 1.13 -15.75
N GLN A 95 8.22 0.93 -16.24
CA GLN A 95 7.34 2.04 -16.64
C GLN A 95 6.65 2.67 -15.42
N GLY A 96 6.45 1.89 -14.36
CA GLY A 96 5.73 2.28 -13.16
C GLY A 96 4.23 2.38 -13.43
N TRP A 97 3.55 3.32 -12.77
CA TRP A 97 2.12 3.52 -12.97
C TRP A 97 1.83 4.12 -14.34
N MET A 98 0.92 3.47 -15.04
CA MET A 98 0.35 3.89 -16.31
C MET A 98 -1.09 4.32 -16.09
N ILE A 99 -1.47 5.50 -16.53
CA ILE A 99 -2.83 6.04 -16.36
C ILE A 99 -3.53 6.14 -17.71
N ARG A 100 -4.83 5.93 -17.69
CA ARG A 100 -5.68 6.00 -18.87
C ARG A 100 -5.91 7.46 -19.27
N SER A 101 -5.41 7.84 -20.44
CA SER A 101 -5.61 9.14 -21.07
C SER A 101 -6.35 8.94 -22.40
N GLY A 102 -7.67 8.91 -22.35
CA GLY A 102 -8.52 8.57 -23.50
C GLY A 102 -8.45 7.07 -23.85
N THR A 103 -7.95 6.75 -25.05
CA THR A 103 -7.77 5.37 -25.53
C THR A 103 -6.39 4.80 -25.23
N THR A 104 -5.46 5.61 -24.71
CA THR A 104 -4.06 5.21 -24.50
C THR A 104 -3.68 5.23 -23.03
N PHE A 105 -2.64 4.48 -22.69
CA PHE A 105 -2.02 4.51 -21.37
C PHE A 105 -0.72 5.32 -21.43
N VAL A 106 -0.57 6.25 -20.49
CA VAL A 106 0.61 7.12 -20.39
C VAL A 106 1.21 7.04 -18.99
N ARG A 107 2.51 7.24 -18.84
CA ARG A 107 3.18 7.20 -17.53
C ARG A 107 2.60 8.28 -16.61
N ALA A 108 2.14 7.88 -15.43
CA ALA A 108 1.47 8.73 -14.45
C ALA A 108 2.38 9.88 -13.99
N VAL A 109 3.64 9.57 -13.66
CA VAL A 109 4.63 10.57 -13.19
C VAL A 109 4.85 11.69 -14.23
N ARG A 110 4.72 11.41 -15.53
CA ARG A 110 4.88 12.41 -16.60
C ARG A 110 3.57 13.13 -16.95
N ASN A 111 2.44 12.69 -16.42
CA ASN A 111 1.10 13.16 -16.74
C ASN A 111 0.28 13.30 -15.44
N ALA A 112 0.88 13.84 -14.38
CA ALA A 112 0.26 13.92 -13.06
C ALA A 112 -1.00 14.81 -13.06
N ASP A 113 -1.05 15.78 -13.99
CA ASP A 113 -2.20 16.64 -14.26
C ASP A 113 -3.46 15.87 -14.68
N LYS A 114 -3.29 14.66 -15.23
CA LYS A 114 -4.39 13.79 -15.67
C LYS A 114 -4.87 12.84 -14.58
N LEU A 115 -4.22 12.82 -13.41
CA LEU A 115 -4.64 11.98 -12.30
C LEU A 115 -5.92 12.53 -11.67
N PRO A 116 -7.00 11.72 -11.59
CA PRO A 116 -8.21 12.14 -10.89
C PRO A 116 -7.93 12.45 -9.42
N GLY A 117 -8.23 13.68 -8.98
CA GLY A 117 -8.04 14.10 -7.59
C GLY A 117 -9.07 13.50 -6.61
N GLN A 118 -10.22 13.04 -7.12
CA GLN A 118 -11.28 12.41 -6.33
C GLN A 118 -12.05 11.36 -7.15
N GLY A 119 -12.59 10.35 -6.47
CA GLY A 119 -13.36 9.27 -7.08
C GLY A 119 -13.56 8.09 -6.13
N ASP A 120 -14.23 7.04 -6.62
CA ASP A 120 -14.49 5.82 -5.86
C ASP A 120 -13.52 4.74 -6.32
N PHE A 121 -12.26 4.98 -5.98
CA PHE A 121 -11.14 4.18 -6.46
C PHE A 121 -11.00 2.89 -5.66
N LYS A 122 -10.83 1.79 -6.39
CA LYS A 122 -10.46 0.49 -5.83
C LYS A 122 -9.15 0.04 -6.44
N LEU A 123 -8.23 -0.37 -5.58
CA LEU A 123 -7.00 -1.01 -5.97
C LEU A 123 -7.27 -2.51 -6.06
N VAL A 124 -7.04 -3.08 -7.23
CA VAL A 124 -7.14 -4.50 -7.49
C VAL A 124 -5.74 -5.05 -7.64
N GLU A 125 -5.42 -6.03 -6.81
CA GLU A 125 -4.17 -6.78 -6.86
C GLU A 125 -4.43 -8.11 -7.56
N LEU A 126 -3.75 -8.32 -8.69
CA LEU A 126 -3.73 -9.59 -9.39
C LEU A 126 -2.49 -10.36 -8.95
N GLN A 127 -2.70 -11.46 -8.24
CA GLN A 127 -1.64 -12.25 -7.63
C GLN A 127 -1.17 -13.32 -8.62
N LEU A 128 -0.11 -13.04 -9.38
CA LEU A 128 0.48 -14.00 -10.30
C LEU A 128 1.54 -14.85 -9.59
N THR A 129 1.61 -16.13 -9.95
CA THR A 129 2.67 -17.06 -9.53
C THR A 129 3.32 -17.67 -10.76
N LYS A 130 4.63 -17.94 -10.69
CA LYS A 130 5.32 -18.74 -11.71
C LYS A 130 5.02 -20.23 -11.45
N THR A 131 4.73 -20.98 -12.50
CA THR A 131 4.61 -22.44 -12.48
C THR A 131 5.99 -23.07 -12.65
N GLU A 132 6.13 -24.36 -12.30
CA GLU A 132 7.38 -25.12 -12.46
C GLU A 132 7.85 -25.16 -13.93
N GLU A 133 6.91 -25.05 -14.88
CA GLU A 133 7.15 -24.98 -16.32
C GLU A 133 7.58 -23.58 -16.81
N GLY A 134 7.72 -22.60 -15.90
CA GLY A 134 8.13 -21.22 -16.22
C GLY A 134 7.00 -20.31 -16.73
N SER A 135 5.76 -20.80 -16.78
CA SER A 135 4.59 -19.98 -17.17
C SER A 135 4.04 -19.19 -15.98
N HIS A 136 3.38 -18.06 -16.22
CA HIS A 136 2.67 -17.33 -15.17
C HIS A 136 1.22 -17.82 -15.05
N ARG A 137 0.71 -17.95 -13.83
CA ARG A 137 -0.69 -18.26 -13.54
C ARG A 137 -1.27 -17.29 -12.53
N LEU A 138 -2.50 -16.86 -12.75
CA LEU A 138 -3.23 -16.01 -11.80
C LEU A 138 -3.78 -16.89 -10.66
N LYS A 139 -3.25 -16.70 -9.46
CA LYS A 139 -3.58 -17.47 -8.25
C LYS A 139 -4.69 -16.81 -7.42
N GLY A 140 -4.82 -15.50 -7.52
CA GLY A 140 -5.69 -14.75 -6.63
C GLY A 140 -5.97 -13.34 -7.13
N LEU A 141 -6.99 -12.75 -6.50
CA LEU A 141 -7.38 -11.37 -6.70
C LEU A 141 -7.83 -10.82 -5.36
N ALA A 142 -7.20 -9.74 -4.92
CA ALA A 142 -7.55 -9.00 -3.71
C ALA A 142 -7.94 -7.57 -4.08
N VAL A 143 -8.92 -7.02 -3.36
CA VAL A 143 -9.48 -5.70 -3.66
C VAL A 143 -9.47 -4.84 -2.41
N TYR A 144 -8.93 -3.63 -2.57
CA TYR A 144 -8.79 -2.63 -1.53
C TYR A 144 -9.57 -1.36 -1.91
N GLN A 145 -10.28 -0.79 -0.95
CA GLN A 145 -10.80 0.55 -1.03
C GLN A 145 -9.64 1.55 -0.92
N LEU A 146 -9.56 2.48 -1.86
CA LEU A 146 -8.67 3.63 -1.73
C LEU A 146 -9.43 4.84 -1.15
N ALA A 147 -8.66 5.77 -0.57
CA ALA A 147 -9.18 7.03 -0.10
C ALA A 147 -9.90 7.78 -1.25
N PRO A 148 -11.09 8.36 -1.00
CA PRO A 148 -11.89 8.97 -2.06
C PRO A 148 -11.27 10.26 -2.64
N ARG A 149 -10.26 10.81 -1.96
CA ARG A 149 -9.52 12.00 -2.38
C ARG A 149 -8.03 11.74 -2.30
N TYR A 150 -7.29 12.30 -3.24
CA TYR A 150 -5.83 12.27 -3.32
C TYR A 150 -5.18 10.87 -3.39
N ALA A 151 -5.96 9.79 -3.57
CA ALA A 151 -5.40 8.45 -3.69
C ALA A 151 -4.49 8.33 -4.91
N LEU A 152 -4.98 8.73 -6.08
CA LEU A 152 -4.22 8.65 -7.32
C LEU A 152 -3.11 9.68 -7.43
N THR A 153 -3.28 10.89 -6.88
CA THR A 153 -2.23 11.91 -6.88
C THR A 153 -0.99 11.49 -6.08
N ARG A 154 -1.11 10.49 -5.19
CA ARG A 154 0.05 9.96 -4.47
C ARG A 154 1.02 9.20 -5.37
N ILE A 155 0.54 8.65 -6.49
CA ILE A 155 1.37 7.93 -7.47
C ILE A 155 2.54 8.80 -7.98
N GLU A 156 2.34 10.11 -8.07
CA GLU A 156 3.40 11.06 -8.46
C GLU A 156 4.60 11.02 -7.51
N ARG A 157 4.37 10.75 -6.22
CA ARG A 157 5.40 10.74 -5.17
C ARG A 157 6.18 9.44 -5.10
N GLY A 158 5.71 8.40 -5.78
CA GLY A 158 6.34 7.08 -5.78
C GLY A 158 5.34 5.99 -6.15
N GLU A 159 5.86 4.89 -6.69
CA GLU A 159 5.04 3.75 -7.12
C GLU A 159 4.26 3.13 -5.95
N ASP A 160 4.92 3.04 -4.81
CA ASP A 160 4.37 2.40 -3.60
C ASP A 160 3.47 3.35 -2.79
N ALA A 161 3.51 4.66 -3.06
CA ALA A 161 2.80 5.68 -2.28
C ALA A 161 1.27 5.55 -2.35
N ILE A 162 0.75 4.79 -3.34
CA ILE A 162 -0.67 4.46 -3.43
C ILE A 162 -1.14 3.55 -2.28
N LEU A 163 -0.26 2.73 -1.71
CA LEU A 163 -0.60 1.82 -0.60
C LEU A 163 -0.99 2.60 0.65
N GLN A 164 -0.40 3.79 0.86
CA GLN A 164 -0.80 4.70 1.95
C GLN A 164 -2.21 5.27 1.80
N ALA A 165 -2.84 5.11 0.62
CA ALA A 165 -4.22 5.50 0.39
C ALA A 165 -5.21 4.36 0.65
N VAL A 166 -4.74 3.14 0.94
CA VAL A 166 -5.59 1.98 1.23
C VAL A 166 -6.34 2.20 2.55
N ARG A 167 -7.66 1.94 2.52
CA ARG A 167 -8.58 2.08 3.66
C ARG A 167 -9.14 0.76 4.16
N GLY A 168 -8.92 -0.33 3.44
CA GLY A 168 -9.43 -1.64 3.81
C GLY A 168 -9.94 -2.45 2.63
N PRO A 169 -10.44 -3.66 2.88
CA PRO A 169 -11.02 -4.52 1.86
C PRO A 169 -12.32 -3.92 1.32
N ALA A 170 -12.56 -4.02 0.01
CA ALA A 170 -13.84 -3.62 -0.58
C ALA A 170 -14.25 -4.49 -1.77
N PRO A 171 -15.56 -4.70 -2.00
CA PRO A 171 -16.04 -5.44 -3.16
C PRO A 171 -15.91 -4.64 -4.46
N LEU A 172 -15.92 -5.31 -5.62
CA LEU A 172 -16.06 -4.66 -6.93
C LEU A 172 -17.52 -4.53 -7.36
N SER A 173 -17.88 -3.43 -8.01
CA SER A 173 -19.15 -3.30 -8.73
C SER A 173 -19.15 -4.12 -10.02
N LYS A 174 -20.32 -4.30 -10.64
CA LYS A 174 -20.46 -4.96 -11.95
C LYS A 174 -19.56 -4.34 -13.02
N GLU A 175 -19.55 -3.02 -13.12
CA GLU A 175 -18.77 -2.27 -14.11
C GLU A 175 -17.27 -2.45 -13.85
N GLN A 176 -16.87 -2.45 -12.57
CA GLN A 176 -15.49 -2.66 -12.16
C GLN A 176 -15.02 -4.09 -12.46
N LYS A 177 -15.84 -5.11 -12.14
CA LYS A 177 -15.54 -6.51 -12.49
C LYS A 177 -15.40 -6.70 -13.99
N THR A 178 -16.30 -6.11 -14.78
CA THR A 178 -16.25 -6.15 -16.24
C THR A 178 -14.95 -5.51 -16.76
N ALA A 179 -14.55 -4.36 -16.21
CA ALA A 179 -13.31 -3.69 -16.60
C ALA A 179 -12.05 -4.48 -16.23
N VAL A 180 -12.00 -5.07 -15.03
CA VAL A 180 -10.90 -5.94 -14.59
C VAL A 180 -10.81 -7.18 -15.48
N PHE A 181 -11.94 -7.81 -15.77
CA PHE A 181 -11.95 -9.03 -16.57
C PHE A 181 -11.57 -8.76 -18.03
N ALA A 182 -12.03 -7.64 -18.61
CA ALA A 182 -11.59 -7.20 -19.93
C ALA A 182 -10.07 -7.00 -19.97
N TYR A 183 -9.51 -6.30 -18.96
CA TYR A 183 -8.05 -6.13 -18.84
C TYR A 183 -7.31 -7.47 -18.78
N ILE A 184 -7.78 -8.41 -17.96
CA ILE A 184 -7.15 -9.73 -17.83
C ILE A 184 -7.15 -10.47 -19.17
N ARG A 185 -8.28 -10.43 -19.90
CA ARG A 185 -8.43 -11.09 -21.20
C ARG A 185 -7.55 -10.49 -22.30
N GLU A 186 -7.33 -9.18 -22.25
CA GLU A 186 -6.49 -8.47 -23.22
C GLU A 186 -4.99 -8.63 -22.91
N LYS A 187 -4.62 -8.61 -21.63
CA LYS A 187 -3.21 -8.62 -21.19
C LYS A 187 -2.63 -10.03 -21.09
N PHE A 188 -3.42 -11.02 -20.68
CA PHE A 188 -2.94 -12.37 -20.39
C PHE A 188 -3.52 -13.40 -21.35
N MET A 189 -2.69 -14.37 -21.75
CA MET A 189 -3.16 -15.53 -22.52
C MET A 189 -4.19 -16.33 -21.72
N ARG A 190 -5.17 -16.93 -22.39
CA ARG A 190 -6.25 -17.70 -21.75
C ARG A 190 -5.78 -18.71 -20.68
N PRO A 191 -4.74 -19.53 -20.91
CA PRO A 191 -4.30 -20.51 -19.92
C PRO A 191 -3.87 -19.91 -18.57
N ILE A 192 -3.52 -18.61 -18.54
CA ILE A 192 -3.09 -17.92 -17.31
C ILE A 192 -4.24 -17.76 -16.31
N TRP A 193 -5.50 -17.68 -16.79
CA TRP A 193 -6.66 -17.34 -15.96
C TRP A 193 -7.87 -18.27 -16.14
N GLU A 194 -8.01 -18.98 -17.27
CA GLU A 194 -9.18 -19.83 -17.57
C GLU A 194 -9.30 -21.03 -16.62
N ASP A 195 -8.16 -21.61 -16.21
CA ASP A 195 -8.12 -22.73 -15.26
C ASP A 195 -8.40 -22.32 -13.81
N HIS A 196 -8.65 -21.04 -13.54
CA HIS A 196 -8.97 -20.54 -12.20
C HIS A 196 -10.47 -20.29 -12.06
N ALA A 197 -11.26 -21.37 -11.92
CA ALA A 197 -12.72 -21.33 -11.86
C ALA A 197 -13.27 -20.29 -10.85
N ALA A 198 -12.65 -20.18 -9.67
CA ALA A 198 -13.07 -19.20 -8.66
C ALA A 198 -12.87 -17.73 -9.09
N LEU A 199 -11.89 -17.45 -9.96
CA LEU A 199 -11.66 -16.11 -10.48
C LEU A 199 -12.68 -15.77 -11.55
N VAL A 200 -12.90 -16.70 -12.48
CA VAL A 200 -13.91 -16.56 -13.54
C VAL A 200 -15.28 -16.38 -12.90
N ASP A 201 -15.63 -17.21 -11.91
CA ASP A 201 -16.87 -17.09 -11.15
C ASP A 201 -16.96 -15.73 -10.44
N TYR A 202 -15.93 -15.32 -9.70
CA TYR A 202 -15.93 -14.01 -9.02
C TYR A 202 -16.16 -12.82 -9.96
N LEU A 203 -15.51 -12.82 -11.13
CA LEU A 203 -15.57 -11.73 -12.09
C LEU A 203 -16.84 -11.74 -12.96
N THR A 204 -17.44 -12.91 -13.17
CA THR A 204 -18.67 -13.06 -13.97
C THR A 204 -19.93 -13.01 -13.12
N ASN A 205 -19.85 -13.41 -11.85
CA ASN A 205 -20.96 -13.38 -10.91
C ASN A 205 -21.18 -11.96 -10.38
N LEU A 206 -22.30 -11.37 -10.79
CA LEU A 206 -22.62 -9.97 -10.51
C LEU A 206 -23.09 -9.74 -9.07
N ASP A 207 -23.58 -10.77 -8.40
CA ASP A 207 -24.13 -10.72 -7.04
C ASP A 207 -23.07 -10.99 -5.96
N TYR A 208 -21.83 -11.26 -6.38
CA TYR A 208 -20.75 -11.60 -5.47
C TYR A 208 -20.07 -10.34 -4.91
N HIS A 209 -20.27 -10.07 -3.62
CA HIS A 209 -19.77 -8.86 -2.93
C HIS A 209 -18.59 -9.12 -1.99
N SER A 210 -17.76 -10.13 -2.26
CA SER A 210 -16.52 -10.31 -1.48
C SER A 210 -15.43 -9.31 -1.92
N PRO A 211 -14.47 -8.99 -1.03
CA PRO A 211 -13.32 -8.15 -1.34
C PRO A 211 -12.21 -8.87 -2.14
N GLY A 212 -12.56 -9.92 -2.88
CA GLY A 212 -11.63 -10.75 -3.64
C GLY A 212 -11.83 -12.25 -3.40
N ILE A 213 -10.94 -13.04 -4.00
CA ILE A 213 -10.89 -14.51 -3.89
C ILE A 213 -9.66 -15.00 -3.13
N SER A 214 -8.78 -14.09 -2.72
CA SER A 214 -7.55 -14.39 -2.00
C SER A 214 -7.33 -13.43 -0.84
N LEU A 215 -6.35 -13.76 0.00
CA LEU A 215 -5.94 -12.93 1.13
C LEU A 215 -5.28 -11.65 0.64
N HIS A 216 -5.57 -10.56 1.33
CA HIS A 216 -4.91 -9.27 1.16
C HIS A 216 -3.46 -9.36 1.63
N THR A 217 -2.53 -8.99 0.75
CA THR A 217 -1.09 -8.96 1.02
C THR A 217 -0.65 -7.68 1.73
N HIS A 218 -1.39 -6.57 1.60
CA HIS A 218 -1.00 -5.27 2.16
C HIS A 218 -1.75 -4.93 3.45
N PRO A 219 -1.07 -4.28 4.42
CA PRO A 219 -1.74 -3.78 5.62
C PRO A 219 -2.72 -2.67 5.26
N PHE A 220 -3.80 -2.57 6.04
CA PHE A 220 -4.78 -1.51 5.91
C PHE A 220 -5.19 -1.00 7.29
N VAL A 221 -5.52 0.29 7.36
CA VAL A 221 -6.00 0.91 8.61
C VAL A 221 -7.51 0.70 8.69
N THR A 222 -7.94 -0.11 9.65
CA THR A 222 -9.36 -0.34 9.99
C THR A 222 -9.99 0.90 10.62
#